data_AF-X0ZSI5-F1
#
_entry.id   AF-X0ZSI5-F1
#
_cell.length_a   1.000
_cell.length_b   1.000
_cell.length_c   1.000
_cell.angle_alpha   90.00
_cell.angle_beta   90.00
_cell.angle_gamma   90.00
#
_symmetry.space_group_name_H-M   'P 1'
#
loop_
_entity.id
_entity.type
_entity.pdbx_description
1 polymer ?
#
loop_
_entity_poly.entity_id
_entity_poly.type
_entity_poly.pdbx_seq_one_letter_code
_entity_poly.pdbx_strand_id
1 'polypeptide(L)'
;NPLIGIADWFSQIWAESLGKKYSLENKVVNTGFTPVSALGATDQHSQLQLYVQGQYDKVIVFVEVENYNSQIDIPKLYPEFDSFEYLGGKSINQLINLEKQGTEHALVKSNRPNYTIKLPEINSFTIGQLIFMIEIQTVFMGALLNINPLDQTGVEEGKIYVYKKLGRKGYINTE
;
A
#
# COMPACT_ATOMS: atom_id res chain seq x y z
N ASN A 1 -1.59 2.41 14.17
CA ASN A 1 -1.66 1.13 13.45
C ASN A 1 -0.23 0.78 13.02
N PRO A 2 0.32 -0.38 13.41
CA PRO A 2 1.72 -0.74 13.15
C PRO A 2 2.05 -0.98 11.66
N LEU A 3 1.07 -1.25 10.81
CA LEU A 3 1.31 -1.65 9.41
C LEU A 3 1.22 -0.51 8.40
N ILE A 4 0.69 0.66 8.75
CA ILE A 4 0.60 1.78 7.79
C ILE A 4 1.98 2.22 7.28
N GLY A 5 3.01 2.17 8.14
CA GLY A 5 4.38 2.45 7.73
C GLY A 5 4.93 1.45 6.71
N ILE A 6 4.44 0.21 6.68
CA ILE A 6 4.79 -0.76 5.63
C ILE A 6 4.14 -0.39 4.30
N ALA A 7 2.91 0.14 4.30
CA ALA A 7 2.26 0.61 3.08
C ALA A 7 2.95 1.86 2.50
N ASP A 8 3.43 2.76 3.37
CA ASP A 8 4.21 3.93 2.97
C ASP A 8 5.59 3.52 2.43
N TRP A 9 6.27 2.58 3.10
CA TRP A 9 7.53 2.01 2.62
C TRP A 9 7.37 1.27 1.29
N PHE A 10 6.30 0.47 1.14
CA PHE A 10 5.94 -0.16 -0.12
C PHE A 10 5.75 0.88 -1.23
N SER A 11 5.09 2.00 -0.90
CA SER A 11 4.86 3.07 -1.87
C SER A 11 6.18 3.67 -2.37
N GLN A 12 7.18 3.84 -1.49
CA GLN A 12 8.51 4.27 -1.91
C GLN A 12 9.17 3.25 -2.84
N ILE A 13 9.33 2.00 -2.40
CA ILE A 13 10.09 1.01 -3.18
C ILE A 13 9.42 0.71 -4.52
N TRP A 14 8.09 0.64 -4.56
CA TRP A 14 7.35 0.36 -5.79
C TRP A 14 7.43 1.53 -6.79
N ALA A 15 7.24 2.77 -6.31
CA ALA A 15 7.28 3.94 -7.18
C ALA A 15 8.69 4.23 -7.70
N GLU A 16 9.68 4.26 -6.80
CA GLU A 16 11.06 4.66 -7.14
C GLU A 16 11.74 3.59 -8.01
N SER A 17 11.48 2.30 -7.75
CA SER A 17 12.05 1.22 -8.57
C SER A 17 11.39 1.07 -9.93
N LEU A 18 10.06 1.18 -10.03
CA LEU A 18 9.33 0.83 -11.25
C LEU A 18 8.93 2.04 -12.10
N GLY A 19 8.96 3.25 -11.56
CA GLY A 19 8.69 4.50 -12.27
C GLY A 19 9.88 4.93 -13.13
N LYS A 20 10.05 4.34 -14.32
CA LYS A 20 11.25 4.53 -15.16
C LYS A 20 10.95 5.03 -16.57
N LYS A 21 11.71 6.05 -16.98
CA LYS A 21 11.67 6.61 -18.34
C LYS A 21 12.27 5.66 -19.36
N TYR A 22 13.41 5.02 -19.04
CA TYR A 22 14.19 4.22 -19.98
C TYR A 22 14.19 2.73 -19.61
N SER A 23 14.16 1.86 -20.62
CA SER A 23 14.44 0.43 -20.49
C SER A 23 15.95 0.14 -20.37
N LEU A 24 16.33 -1.11 -20.08
CA LEU A 24 17.73 -1.56 -20.13
C LEU A 24 18.37 -1.39 -21.52
N GLU A 25 17.55 -1.39 -22.58
CA GLU A 25 17.97 -1.09 -23.97
C GLU A 25 18.00 0.41 -24.31
N ASN A 26 17.89 1.31 -23.33
CA ASN A 26 17.82 2.77 -23.52
C ASN A 26 16.63 3.28 -24.36
N LYS A 27 15.56 2.50 -24.48
CA LYS A 27 14.31 2.93 -25.13
C LYS A 27 13.43 3.70 -24.14
N VAL A 28 12.72 4.72 -24.61
CA VAL A 28 11.74 5.44 -23.79
C VAL A 28 10.50 4.55 -23.61
N VAL A 29 10.21 4.17 -22.37
CA VAL A 29 9.09 3.29 -21.99
C VAL A 29 8.08 3.97 -21.06
N ASN A 30 8.53 4.92 -20.22
CA ASN A 30 7.70 5.61 -19.23
C ASN A 30 6.79 4.67 -18.42
N THR A 31 7.38 3.60 -17.89
CA THR A 31 6.65 2.60 -17.11
C THR A 31 6.46 3.07 -15.66
N GLY A 32 5.51 2.44 -14.95
CA GLY A 32 5.26 2.65 -13.53
C GLY A 32 3.84 2.30 -13.14
N PHE A 33 3.65 2.06 -11.84
CA PHE A 33 2.33 1.95 -11.22
C PHE A 33 2.33 2.89 -10.05
N THR A 34 1.34 3.78 -9.96
CA THR A 34 1.22 4.69 -8.82
C THR A 34 0.76 3.91 -7.59
N PRO A 35 1.59 3.73 -6.56
CA PRO A 35 1.16 3.09 -5.33
C PRO A 35 0.30 4.07 -4.52
N VAL A 36 -0.75 3.55 -3.88
CA VAL A 36 -1.65 4.32 -3.02
C VAL A 36 -1.76 3.59 -1.69
N SER A 37 -1.33 4.23 -0.61
CA SER A 37 -1.46 3.76 0.77
C SER A 37 -2.90 3.94 1.24
N ALA A 38 -3.48 2.92 1.89
CA ALA A 38 -4.83 2.95 2.45
C ALA A 38 -4.91 2.14 3.75
N LEU A 39 -5.76 2.56 4.67
CA LEU A 39 -5.90 1.99 6.01
C LEU A 39 -7.30 1.40 6.24
N GLY A 40 -7.38 0.08 6.44
CA GLY A 40 -8.61 -0.56 6.88
C GLY A 40 -8.85 -0.39 8.39
N ALA A 41 -10.07 -0.13 8.86
CA ALA A 41 -11.29 0.15 8.09
C ALA A 41 -11.52 1.64 7.79
N THR A 42 -10.66 2.53 8.28
CA THR A 42 -10.80 3.99 8.15
C THR A 42 -11.09 4.45 6.71
N ASP A 43 -10.35 3.94 5.73
CA ASP A 43 -10.49 4.34 4.33
C ASP A 43 -11.63 3.64 3.59
N GLN A 44 -12.40 2.78 4.27
CA GLN A 44 -13.72 2.38 3.77
C GLN A 44 -14.66 3.58 3.69
N HIS A 45 -14.45 4.59 4.54
CA HIS A 45 -15.23 5.83 4.56
C HIS A 45 -14.61 6.96 3.72
N SER A 46 -13.61 6.67 2.90
CA SER A 46 -12.96 7.65 2.02
C SER A 46 -12.78 7.09 0.59
N GLN A 47 -11.97 6.06 0.43
CA GLN A 47 -11.51 5.55 -0.86
C GLN A 47 -12.41 4.46 -1.45
N LEU A 48 -13.15 3.73 -0.61
CA LEU A 48 -13.88 2.55 -1.08
C LEU A 48 -14.91 2.86 -2.19
N GLN A 49 -15.58 4.01 -2.13
CA GLN A 49 -16.47 4.48 -3.19
C GLN A 49 -15.73 4.57 -4.55
N LEU A 50 -14.53 5.15 -4.55
CA LEU A 50 -13.68 5.24 -5.75
C LEU A 50 -13.20 3.86 -6.20
N TYR A 51 -12.83 2.98 -5.27
CA TYR A 51 -12.29 1.66 -5.58
C TYR A 51 -13.35 0.73 -6.19
N VAL A 52 -14.60 0.84 -5.75
CA VAL A 52 -15.72 0.01 -6.21
C VAL A 52 -16.33 0.53 -7.51
N GLN A 53 -16.59 1.84 -7.59
CA GLN A 53 -17.40 2.42 -8.68
C GLN A 53 -16.63 3.38 -9.60
N GLY A 54 -15.40 3.74 -9.24
CA GLY A 54 -14.55 4.60 -10.06
C GLY A 54 -13.89 3.89 -11.23
N GLN A 55 -12.84 4.52 -11.77
CA GLN A 55 -12.08 4.00 -12.89
C GLN A 55 -11.49 2.61 -12.60
N TYR A 56 -11.45 1.76 -13.63
CA TYR A 56 -10.91 0.40 -13.56
C TYR A 56 -9.40 0.39 -13.82
N ASP A 57 -8.64 0.89 -12.86
CA ASP A 57 -7.21 1.17 -12.97
C ASP A 57 -6.42 0.78 -11.70
N LYS A 58 -7.01 -0.03 -10.81
CA LYS A 58 -6.42 -0.42 -9.52
C LYS A 58 -6.38 -1.93 -9.36
N VAL A 59 -5.27 -2.42 -8.82
CA VAL A 59 -5.15 -3.73 -8.17
C VAL A 59 -5.00 -3.48 -6.68
N ILE A 60 -5.87 -4.08 -5.86
CA ILE A 60 -5.91 -3.80 -4.42
C ILE A 60 -5.25 -4.94 -3.66
N VAL A 61 -4.27 -4.61 -2.82
CA VAL A 61 -3.54 -5.58 -2.00
C VAL A 61 -3.92 -5.35 -0.55
N PHE A 62 -4.53 -6.35 0.08
CA PHE A 62 -4.79 -6.32 1.52
C PHE A 62 -3.63 -6.97 2.28
N VAL A 63 -3.30 -6.39 3.43
CA VAL A 63 -2.46 -7.05 4.45
C VAL A 63 -3.36 -7.35 5.65
N GLU A 64 -3.64 -8.63 5.87
CA GLU A 64 -4.50 -9.14 6.94
C GLU A 64 -3.65 -9.74 8.06
N VAL A 65 -4.05 -9.57 9.31
CA VAL A 65 -3.40 -10.18 10.47
C VAL A 65 -4.37 -11.15 11.13
N GLU A 66 -3.94 -12.38 11.35
CA GLU A 66 -4.76 -13.42 11.96
C GLU A 66 -4.80 -13.27 13.48
N ASN A 67 -3.63 -13.26 14.13
CA ASN A 67 -3.50 -13.15 15.58
C ASN A 67 -2.98 -11.76 15.95
N TYR A 68 -3.84 -10.99 16.62
CA TYR A 68 -3.50 -9.65 17.09
C TYR A 68 -2.87 -9.72 18.47
N ASN A 69 -1.87 -8.86 18.74
CA ASN A 69 -1.17 -8.80 20.03
C ASN A 69 -2.07 -8.37 21.20
N SER A 70 -3.21 -7.74 20.91
CA SER A 70 -4.24 -7.41 21.88
C SER A 70 -5.63 -7.70 21.31
N GLN A 71 -6.50 -8.20 22.17
CA GLN A 71 -7.91 -8.40 21.89
C GLN A 71 -8.74 -7.47 22.76
N ILE A 72 -9.69 -6.79 22.15
CA ILE A 72 -10.66 -5.94 22.84
C ILE A 72 -12.04 -6.51 22.55
N ASP A 73 -12.72 -6.99 23.59
CA ASP A 73 -14.08 -7.51 23.48
C ASP A 73 -15.09 -6.37 23.52
N ILE A 74 -16.12 -6.48 22.68
CA ILE A 74 -17.26 -5.59 22.68
C ILE A 74 -18.23 -6.09 23.76
N PRO A 75 -18.44 -5.33 24.84
CA PRO A 75 -19.36 -5.74 25.89
C PRO A 75 -20.79 -5.85 25.35
N LYS A 76 -21.56 -6.78 25.91
CA LYS A 76 -23.00 -6.88 25.64
C LYS A 76 -23.71 -5.73 26.34
N LEU A 77 -23.80 -4.60 25.66
CA LEU A 77 -24.51 -3.40 26.13
C LEU A 77 -25.77 -3.21 25.30
N TYR A 78 -26.82 -2.68 25.93
CA TYR A 78 -28.05 -2.27 25.25
C TYR A 78 -28.75 -3.39 24.44
N PRO A 79 -28.99 -4.59 25.03
CA PRO A 79 -29.62 -5.72 24.34
C PRO A 79 -31.04 -5.41 23.84
N GLU A 80 -31.69 -4.38 24.36
CA GLU A 80 -33.00 -3.91 23.92
C GLU A 80 -32.97 -3.18 22.56
N PHE A 81 -31.78 -2.88 22.02
CA PHE A 81 -31.62 -2.26 20.71
C PHE A 81 -30.98 -3.24 19.72
N ASP A 82 -31.79 -3.80 18.83
CA ASP A 82 -31.37 -4.74 17.75
C ASP A 82 -30.17 -4.21 16.95
N SER A 83 -30.04 -2.89 16.81
CA SER A 83 -28.95 -2.21 16.10
C SER A 83 -27.58 -2.35 16.76
N PHE A 84 -27.50 -2.74 18.03
CA PHE A 84 -26.25 -2.92 18.78
C PHE A 84 -26.06 -4.35 19.29
N GLU A 85 -27.15 -5.11 19.45
CA GLU A 85 -27.11 -6.47 19.99
C GLU A 85 -26.13 -7.39 19.23
N TYR A 86 -26.10 -7.30 17.90
CA TYR A 86 -25.25 -8.16 17.06
C TYR A 86 -23.74 -7.96 17.27
N LEU A 87 -23.33 -6.81 17.83
CA LEU A 87 -21.93 -6.53 18.15
C LEU A 87 -21.52 -7.14 19.50
N GLY A 88 -22.46 -7.31 20.41
CA GLY A 88 -22.21 -7.77 21.77
C GLY A 88 -21.59 -9.18 21.83
N GLY A 89 -20.47 -9.31 22.52
CA GLY A 89 -19.75 -10.59 22.68
C GLY A 89 -18.86 -10.97 21.50
N LYS A 90 -18.68 -10.08 20.52
CA LYS A 90 -17.62 -10.15 19.50
C LYS A 90 -16.41 -9.36 19.95
N SER A 91 -15.27 -9.56 19.30
CA SER A 91 -14.10 -8.70 19.49
C SER A 91 -13.97 -7.65 18.39
N ILE A 92 -13.30 -6.54 18.69
CA ILE A 92 -12.93 -5.51 17.69
C ILE A 92 -12.09 -6.13 16.57
N ASN A 93 -11.23 -7.09 16.89
CA ASN A 93 -10.41 -7.80 15.91
C ASN A 93 -11.26 -8.61 14.93
N GLN A 94 -12.30 -9.29 15.43
CA GLN A 94 -13.28 -9.95 14.57
C GLN A 94 -14.01 -8.95 13.68
N LEU A 95 -14.41 -7.80 14.22
CA LEU A 95 -15.08 -6.76 13.46
C LEU A 95 -14.18 -6.23 12.33
N ILE A 96 -12.92 -5.89 12.61
CA ILE A 96 -11.96 -5.42 11.60
C ILE A 96 -11.79 -6.46 10.47
N ASN A 97 -11.64 -7.74 10.80
CA ASN A 97 -11.49 -8.79 9.80
C ASN A 97 -12.78 -8.98 8.97
N LEU A 98 -13.96 -8.88 9.59
CA LEU A 98 -15.25 -8.92 8.89
C LEU A 98 -15.44 -7.70 7.97
N GLU A 99 -15.06 -6.50 8.41
CA GLU A 99 -15.13 -5.29 7.58
C GLU A 99 -14.20 -5.39 6.35
N LYS A 100 -13.00 -5.96 6.53
CA LYS A 100 -12.11 -6.28 5.41
C LYS A 100 -12.74 -7.29 4.45
N GLN A 101 -13.34 -8.36 4.95
CA GLN A 101 -14.04 -9.36 4.12
C GLN A 101 -15.23 -8.74 3.36
N GLY A 102 -15.98 -7.86 4.01
CA GLY A 102 -17.05 -7.09 3.37
C GLY A 102 -16.53 -6.20 2.24
N THR A 103 -15.38 -5.56 2.46
CA THR A 103 -14.68 -4.78 1.44
C THR A 103 -14.24 -5.63 0.26
N GLU A 104 -13.59 -6.78 0.51
CA GLU A 104 -13.23 -7.73 -0.55
C GLU A 104 -14.43 -8.20 -1.35
N HIS A 105 -15.53 -8.56 -0.65
CA HIS A 105 -16.76 -8.99 -1.30
C HIS A 105 -17.31 -7.92 -2.25
N ALA A 106 -17.34 -6.65 -1.82
CA ALA A 106 -17.79 -5.53 -2.65
C ALA A 106 -16.90 -5.33 -3.89
N LEU A 107 -15.58 -5.47 -3.72
CA LEU A 107 -14.60 -5.39 -4.81
C LEU A 107 -14.79 -6.52 -5.82
N VAL A 108 -14.84 -7.78 -5.35
CA VAL A 108 -15.05 -8.96 -6.21
C VAL A 108 -16.37 -8.88 -6.96
N LYS A 109 -17.46 -8.51 -6.29
CA LYS A 109 -18.78 -8.32 -6.91
C LYS A 109 -18.75 -7.26 -8.02
N SER A 110 -17.86 -6.28 -7.90
CA SER A 110 -17.67 -5.20 -8.86
C SER A 110 -16.53 -5.49 -9.85
N ASN A 111 -16.08 -6.75 -9.94
CA ASN A 111 -14.98 -7.23 -10.77
C ASN A 111 -13.65 -6.50 -10.55
N ARG A 112 -13.39 -5.99 -9.34
CA ARG A 112 -12.16 -5.25 -9.00
C ARG A 112 -11.07 -6.23 -8.52
N PRO A 113 -9.91 -6.28 -9.19
CA PRO A 113 -8.87 -7.26 -8.88
C PRO A 113 -8.25 -6.93 -7.53
N ASN A 114 -8.20 -7.94 -6.68
CA ASN A 114 -7.61 -7.82 -5.35
C ASN A 114 -7.02 -9.16 -4.90
N TYR A 115 -6.07 -9.10 -3.98
CA TYR A 115 -5.54 -10.27 -3.28
C TYR A 115 -5.13 -9.90 -1.87
N THR A 116 -4.92 -10.91 -1.04
CA THR A 116 -4.57 -10.74 0.37
C THR A 116 -3.25 -11.42 0.69
N ILE A 117 -2.37 -10.68 1.36
CA ILE A 117 -1.22 -11.20 2.10
C ILE A 117 -1.66 -11.38 3.55
N LYS A 118 -1.71 -12.63 4.02
CA LYS A 118 -2.08 -12.95 5.41
C LYS A 118 -0.82 -13.13 6.25
N LEU A 119 -0.74 -12.39 7.35
CA LEU A 119 0.29 -12.52 8.36
C LEU A 119 -0.28 -13.30 9.56
N PRO A 120 0.42 -14.32 10.08
CA PRO A 120 -0.08 -15.07 11.24
C PRO A 120 -0.13 -14.18 12.49
N GLU A 121 0.80 -13.24 12.63
CA GLU A 121 0.89 -12.26 13.72
C GLU A 121 1.83 -11.11 13.31
N ILE A 122 1.91 -10.05 14.10
CA ILE A 122 2.87 -8.97 13.91
C ILE A 122 4.04 -9.15 14.87
N ASN A 123 5.18 -9.62 14.34
CA ASN A 123 6.46 -9.66 15.03
C ASN A 123 7.62 -9.45 14.04
N SER A 124 8.85 -9.33 14.55
CA SER A 124 10.02 -9.07 13.70
C SER A 124 10.25 -10.14 12.62
N PHE A 125 9.86 -11.39 12.89
CA PHE A 125 10.01 -12.49 11.94
C PHE A 125 9.04 -12.34 10.77
N THR A 126 7.74 -12.17 11.04
CA THR A 126 6.71 -12.03 9.99
C THR A 126 6.86 -10.74 9.19
N ILE A 127 7.27 -9.65 9.84
CA ILE A 127 7.59 -8.40 9.15
C ILE A 127 8.83 -8.54 8.27
N GLY A 128 9.87 -9.25 8.72
CA GLY A 128 11.04 -9.54 7.89
C GLY A 128 10.69 -10.35 6.64
N GLN A 129 9.80 -11.34 6.77
CA GLN A 129 9.30 -12.11 5.62
C GLN A 129 8.54 -11.21 4.62
N LEU A 130 7.67 -10.33 5.12
CA LEU A 130 6.90 -9.41 4.29
C LEU A 130 7.81 -8.43 3.52
N ILE A 131 8.78 -7.83 4.21
CA ILE A 131 9.76 -6.91 3.61
C ILE A 131 10.52 -7.62 2.49
N PHE A 132 11.10 -8.78 2.78
CA PHE A 132 11.89 -9.53 1.80
C PHE A 132 11.05 -9.97 0.59
N MET A 133 9.81 -10.40 0.82
CA MET A 133 8.89 -10.74 -0.26
C MET A 133 8.62 -9.53 -1.18
N ILE A 134 8.39 -8.35 -0.61
CA ILE A 134 8.14 -7.12 -1.38
C ILE A 134 9.39 -6.68 -2.16
N GLU A 135 10.59 -6.78 -1.58
CA GLU A 135 11.85 -6.48 -2.26
C GLU A 135 12.04 -7.38 -3.49
N ILE A 136 11.88 -8.69 -3.32
CA ILE A 136 12.00 -9.67 -4.42
C ILE A 136 10.92 -9.44 -5.48
N GLN A 137 9.66 -9.20 -5.06
CA GLN A 137 8.57 -8.87 -5.99
C GLN A 137 8.90 -7.65 -6.84
N THR A 138 9.47 -6.61 -6.23
CA THR A 138 9.84 -5.36 -6.92
C THR A 138 10.95 -5.60 -7.95
N VAL A 139 11.99 -6.35 -7.58
CA VAL A 139 13.08 -6.69 -8.50
C VAL A 139 12.58 -7.54 -9.68
N PHE A 140 11.73 -8.53 -9.40
CA PHE A 140 11.12 -9.36 -10.45
C PHE A 140 10.24 -8.53 -11.38
N MET A 141 9.48 -7.59 -10.85
CA MET A 141 8.68 -6.70 -11.68
C MET A 141 9.55 -5.80 -12.57
N GLY A 142 10.68 -5.31 -12.05
CA GLY A 142 11.67 -4.57 -12.86
C GLY A 142 12.19 -5.39 -14.04
N ALA A 143 12.49 -6.68 -13.81
CA ALA A 143 12.91 -7.60 -14.86
C ALA A 143 11.80 -7.83 -15.91
N LEU A 144 10.55 -8.04 -15.48
CA LEU A 144 9.40 -8.21 -16.37
C LEU A 144 9.15 -6.96 -17.24
N LEU A 145 9.42 -5.78 -16.70
CA LEU A 145 9.29 -4.50 -17.40
C LEU A 145 10.51 -4.12 -18.25
N ASN A 146 11.58 -4.92 -18.24
CA ASN A 146 12.86 -4.64 -18.91
C ASN A 146 13.48 -3.28 -18.49
N ILE A 147 13.47 -2.97 -17.20
CA ILE A 147 14.06 -1.75 -16.62
C ILE A 147 15.09 -2.08 -15.53
N ASN A 148 15.89 -1.09 -15.12
CA ASN A 148 16.69 -1.20 -13.90
C ASN A 148 15.85 -0.79 -12.68
N PRO A 149 15.52 -1.69 -11.73
CA PRO A 149 14.75 -1.32 -10.55
C PRO A 149 15.58 -0.69 -9.42
N LEU A 150 16.92 -0.59 -9.57
CA LEU A 150 17.84 -0.25 -8.47
C LEU A 150 18.49 1.14 -8.59
N ASP A 151 18.07 1.95 -9.56
CA ASP A 151 18.48 3.36 -9.71
C ASP A 151 17.30 4.34 -9.50
N GLN A 152 17.61 5.64 -9.45
CA GLN A 152 16.64 6.70 -9.19
C GLN A 152 16.97 8.00 -9.94
N THR A 153 17.33 7.93 -11.21
CA THR A 153 17.86 9.10 -11.95
C THR A 153 16.90 10.30 -12.02
N GLY A 154 15.60 10.08 -11.89
CA GLY A 154 14.57 11.12 -12.00
C GLY A 154 14.58 12.17 -10.88
N VAL A 155 15.23 11.90 -9.73
CA VAL A 155 15.22 12.81 -8.58
C VAL A 155 16.33 13.88 -8.64
N GLU A 156 17.32 13.69 -9.51
CA GLU A 156 18.54 14.52 -9.52
C GLU A 156 18.27 15.95 -10.02
N GLU A 157 17.38 16.13 -10.99
CA GLU A 157 17.02 17.46 -11.52
C GLU A 157 16.47 18.40 -10.43
N GLY A 158 15.63 17.88 -9.53
CA GLY A 158 15.11 18.65 -8.40
C GLY A 158 16.22 19.09 -7.44
N LYS A 159 17.19 18.22 -7.17
CA LYS A 159 18.36 18.54 -6.34
C LYS A 159 19.23 19.62 -7.00
N ILE A 160 19.49 19.49 -8.30
CA ILE A 160 20.28 20.46 -9.08
C ILE A 160 19.63 21.84 -9.04
N TYR A 161 18.31 21.92 -9.23
CA TYR A 161 17.57 23.18 -9.14
C TYR A 161 17.74 23.85 -7.76
N VAL A 162 17.60 23.08 -6.68
CA VAL A 162 17.80 23.59 -5.32
C VAL A 162 19.24 24.06 -5.10
N TYR A 163 20.24 23.31 -5.57
CA TYR A 163 21.65 23.70 -5.46
C TYR A 163 21.94 25.01 -6.19
N LYS A 164 21.37 25.21 -7.38
CA LYS A 164 21.46 26.46 -8.13
C LYS A 164 20.84 27.62 -7.35
N LYS A 165 19.61 27.43 -6.83
CA LYS A 165 18.90 28.48 -6.06
C LYS A 165 19.60 28.86 -4.75
N LEU A 166 20.31 27.93 -4.12
CA LEU A 166 21.07 28.17 -2.89
C LEU A 166 22.52 28.63 -3.15
N GLY A 167 22.93 28.77 -4.42
CA GLY A 167 24.28 29.26 -4.77
C GLY A 167 25.39 28.28 -4.39
N ARG A 168 25.14 26.97 -4.40
CA ARG A 168 26.15 25.94 -4.09
C ARG A 168 27.28 26.02 -5.12
N LYS A 169 28.53 26.19 -4.66
CA LYS A 169 29.73 26.19 -5.54
C LYS A 169 29.74 24.93 -6.43
N GLY A 170 29.98 25.11 -7.73
CA GLY A 170 29.91 24.03 -8.74
C GLY A 170 28.55 23.86 -9.42
N TYR A 171 27.51 24.56 -8.94
CA TYR A 171 26.15 24.56 -9.51
C TYR A 171 25.69 26.01 -9.77
N ILE A 172 26.55 26.83 -10.37
CA ILE A 172 26.31 28.26 -10.55
C ILE A 172 25.46 28.48 -11.81
N ASN A 173 24.51 29.40 -11.74
CA ASN A 173 23.72 29.85 -12.90
C ASN A 173 24.64 30.33 -14.02
N THR A 174 24.72 29.58 -15.12
CA THR A 174 24.95 30.15 -16.44
C THR A 174 23.58 30.41 -17.04
N GLU A 175 23.00 31.56 -16.70
CA GLU A 175 22.10 32.26 -17.62
C GLU A 175 22.96 33.10 -18.56
#